data_AF-A0A2P2GMT1-F1
#
_entry.id   AF-A0A2P2GMT1-F1
#
_cell.length_a   1.000
_cell.length_b   1.000
_cell.length_c   1.000
_cell.angle_alpha   90.00
_cell.angle_beta   90.00
_cell.angle_gamma   90.00
#
_symmetry.space_group_name_H-M   'P 1'
#
loop_
_entity.id
_entity.type
_entity.pdbx_description
1 polymer ?
#
loop_
_entity_poly.entity_id
_entity_poly.type
_entity_poly.pdbx_seq_one_letter_code
_entity_poly.pdbx_strand_id
1 'polypeptide(L)'
;MRALTVRQPYADAIVHGTKRCENRSRSVSAMHLGTTILIHAAKAPHNSKVTAADLELAHAPDVRGAIIGTAVLDSCHQADPAGCCAP
;
A
#
# COMPACT_ATOMS: atom_id res chain seq x y z
N MET A 1 4.71 -3.43 14.03
CA MET A 1 4.94 -3.46 12.58
C MET A 1 6.00 -2.42 12.25
N ARG A 2 7.13 -2.84 11.69
CA ARG A 2 8.18 -1.93 11.18
C ARG A 2 8.14 -1.79 9.65
N ALA A 3 7.51 -2.76 8.98
CA ALA A 3 7.36 -2.79 7.54
C ALA A 3 5.96 -3.29 7.17
N LEU A 4 5.40 -2.76 6.08
CA LEU A 4 4.17 -3.24 5.46
C LEU A 4 4.50 -3.91 4.13
N THR A 5 4.13 -5.17 4.00
CA THR A 5 4.26 -5.91 2.74
C THR A 5 3.06 -5.64 1.84
N VAL A 6 3.29 -5.02 0.69
CA VAL A 6 2.28 -4.67 -0.32
C VAL A 6 2.60 -5.40 -1.63
N ARG A 7 1.59 -5.90 -2.33
CA ARG A 7 1.79 -6.57 -3.62
C ARG A 7 1.73 -5.55 -4.75
N GLN A 8 2.51 -5.79 -5.81
CA GLN A 8 2.50 -4.95 -7.00
C GLN A 8 1.15 -5.07 -7.75
N PRO A 9 0.67 -4.00 -8.40
CA PRO A 9 1.36 -2.70 -8.64
C PRO A 9 1.23 -1.67 -7.50
N TYR A 10 0.53 -2.01 -6.40
CA TYR A 10 0.20 -1.03 -5.37
C TYR A 10 1.39 -0.62 -4.49
N ALA A 11 2.44 -1.43 -4.41
CA ALA A 11 3.66 -1.06 -3.68
C ALA A 11 4.34 0.13 -4.36
N ASP A 12 4.52 0.07 -5.68
CA ASP A 12 5.01 1.20 -6.48
C ASP A 12 4.05 2.37 -6.46
N ALA A 13 2.73 2.13 -6.45
CA ALA A 13 1.75 3.21 -6.35
C ALA A 13 1.85 4.01 -5.05
N ILE A 14 2.25 3.38 -3.95
CA ILE A 14 2.50 4.06 -2.67
C ILE A 14 3.80 4.87 -2.73
N VAL A 15 4.88 4.27 -3.24
CA VAL A 15 6.23 4.87 -3.17
C VAL A 15 6.45 5.93 -4.25
N HIS A 16 6.02 5.65 -5.49
CA HIS A 16 6.27 6.49 -6.66
C HIS A 16 5.01 7.19 -7.17
N GLY A 17 3.83 6.65 -6.85
CA GLY A 17 2.55 7.18 -7.31
C GLY A 17 1.85 8.10 -6.31
N THR A 18 0.55 8.23 -6.51
CA THR A 18 -0.37 9.07 -5.72
C THR A 18 -1.24 8.27 -4.76
N LYS A 19 -1.04 6.95 -4.62
CA LYS A 19 -1.80 6.13 -3.66
C LYS A 19 -1.39 6.52 -2.24
N ARG A 20 -2.32 7.12 -1.48
CA ARG A 20 -2.13 7.53 -0.08
C ARG A 20 -2.94 6.72 0.92
N CYS A 21 -3.93 5.95 0.45
CA CYS A 21 -4.75 5.07 1.28
C CYS A 21 -4.46 3.60 0.95
N GLU A 22 -4.28 2.78 1.97
CA GLU A 22 -4.09 1.34 1.87
C GLU A 22 -5.21 0.60 2.61
N ASN A 23 -5.87 -0.32 1.92
CA ASN A 23 -7.00 -1.08 2.45
C ASN A 23 -6.55 -2.46 2.91
N ARG A 24 -6.94 -2.87 4.13
CA ARG A 24 -6.63 -4.17 4.71
C ARG A 24 -7.81 -4.70 5.50
N SER A 25 -7.90 -6.03 5.59
CA SER A 25 -8.94 -6.72 6.39
C SER A 25 -8.76 -6.58 7.90
N ARG A 26 -7.63 -6.01 8.36
CA ARG A 26 -7.34 -5.80 9.78
C ARG A 26 -6.73 -4.42 9.97
N SER A 27 -7.15 -3.73 11.03
CA SER A 27 -6.55 -2.47 11.46
C SER A 27 -5.08 -2.66 11.85
N VAL A 28 -4.28 -1.62 11.64
CA VAL A 28 -2.95 -1.53 12.25
C VAL A 28 -3.11 -1.16 13.74
N SER A 29 -2.19 -1.62 14.59
CA SER A 29 -2.15 -1.18 15.99
C SER A 29 -1.86 0.33 16.05
N ALA A 30 -2.61 1.04 16.90
CA ALA A 30 -2.52 2.49 17.10
C ALA A 30 -1.11 2.98 17.42
N MET A 31 -0.25 2.13 18.01
CA MET A 31 1.16 2.45 18.28
C MET A 31 1.98 2.81 17.03
N HIS A 32 1.53 2.41 15.83
CA HIS A 32 2.24 2.70 14.58
C HIS A 32 1.72 3.95 13.87
N LEU A 33 0.62 4.55 14.35
CA LEU A 33 0.12 5.80 13.79
C LEU A 33 1.06 6.95 14.15
N GLY A 34 1.24 7.89 13.23
CA GLY A 34 2.26 8.94 13.29
C GLY A 34 3.70 8.45 13.10
N THR A 35 3.93 7.14 12.88
CA THR A 35 5.28 6.58 12.74
C THR A 35 5.63 6.31 11.27
N THR A 36 6.93 6.36 10.96
CA THR A 36 7.44 5.92 9.66
C THR A 36 7.59 4.39 9.65
N ILE A 37 7.05 3.77 8.61
CA ILE A 37 7.19 2.36 8.32
C ILE A 37 7.96 2.15 7.01
N LEU A 38 8.55 0.98 6.86
CA LEU A 38 9.13 0.53 5.59
C LEU A 38 8.02 -0.04 4.68
N ILE A 39 8.14 0.18 3.37
CA ILE A 39 7.28 -0.46 2.36
C ILE A 39 8.08 -1.60 1.72
N HIS A 40 7.63 -2.82 1.95
CA HIS A 40 8.18 -4.03 1.35
C HIS A 40 7.31 -4.44 0.16
N ALA A 41 7.91 -4.55 -1.03
CA ALA A 41 7.21 -5.11 -2.18
C ALA A 41 7.20 -6.64 -2.08
N ALA A 42 6.02 -7.25 -2.07
CA ALA A 42 5.87 -8.70 -2.04
C ALA A 42 6.44 -9.36 -3.31
N LYS A 43 6.82 -10.64 -3.20
CA LYS A 43 7.23 -11.44 -4.37
C LYS A 43 6.05 -11.76 -5.31
N ALA A 44 4.86 -11.97 -4.74
CA ALA A 44 3.67 -12.34 -5.48
C ALA A 44 2.90 -11.09 -5.95
N PRO A 45 2.30 -11.12 -7.16
CA PRO A 45 1.47 -10.03 -7.66
C PRO A 45 0.12 -9.96 -6.92
N HIS A 46 -0.51 -8.78 -6.95
CA HIS A 46 -1.87 -8.62 -6.44
C HIS A 46 -2.86 -9.38 -7.34
N ASN A 47 -3.95 -9.90 -6.75
CA ASN A 47 -4.94 -10.71 -7.46
C ASN A 47 -6.09 -9.89 -8.09
N SER A 48 -6.06 -8.56 -7.98
CA SER A 48 -7.10 -7.66 -8.49
C SER A 48 -7.11 -7.53 -10.01
N LYS A 49 -6.11 -8.11 -10.71
CA LYS A 49 -5.87 -7.95 -12.16
C LYS A 49 -5.52 -6.53 -12.60
N VAL A 50 -5.52 -5.55 -11.69
CA VAL A 50 -5.02 -4.19 -11.93
C VAL A 50 -3.52 -4.26 -12.21
N THR A 51 -3.12 -3.68 -13.33
CA THR A 51 -1.74 -3.61 -13.82
C THR A 51 -1.10 -2.28 -13.43
N ALA A 52 0.22 -2.17 -13.61
CA ALA A 52 0.91 -0.90 -13.44
C ALA A 52 0.42 0.16 -14.45
N ALA A 53 0.04 -0.25 -15.67
CA ALA A 53 -0.46 0.66 -16.70
C ALA A 53 -1.82 1.28 -16.30
N ASP A 54 -2.72 0.49 -15.70
CA ASP A 54 -4.01 0.98 -15.21
C ASP A 54 -3.88 2.07 -14.13
N LEU A 55 -2.72 2.15 -13.48
CA LEU A 55 -2.40 3.15 -12.46
C LEU A 55 -1.47 4.25 -12.99
N GLU A 56 -1.21 4.33 -14.30
CA GLU A 56 -0.24 5.25 -14.92
C GLU A 56 1.19 5.07 -14.38
N LEU A 57 1.52 3.85 -13.96
CA LEU A 57 2.80 3.45 -13.36
C LEU A 57 3.57 2.49 -14.25
N ALA A 58 3.32 2.45 -15.56
CA ALA A 58 4.03 1.55 -16.48
C ALA A 58 5.56 1.72 -16.47
N HIS A 59 6.04 2.92 -16.12
CA HIS A 59 7.47 3.23 -15.94
C HIS A 59 8.04 2.84 -14.55
N ALA A 60 7.20 2.38 -13.63
CA ALA A 60 7.64 2.11 -12.27
C ALA A 60 8.51 0.83 -12.22
N PRO A 61 9.41 0.70 -11.23
CA PRO A 61 10.43 -0.34 -11.26
C PRO A 61 9.94 -1.80 -11.18
N ASP A 62 8.73 -2.06 -10.66
CA ASP A 62 8.21 -3.40 -10.33
C ASP A 62 9.23 -4.24 -9.52
N VAL A 63 9.96 -3.59 -8.60
CA VAL A 63 10.88 -4.28 -7.69
C VAL A 63 10.05 -5.16 -6.75
N ARG A 64 10.50 -6.40 -6.52
CA ARG A 64 9.80 -7.40 -5.70
C ARG A 64 10.74 -8.08 -4.72
N GLY A 65 10.22 -8.42 -3.54
CA GLY A 65 10.97 -9.09 -2.48
C GLY A 65 11.98 -8.20 -1.76
N ALA A 66 11.80 -6.88 -1.81
CA ALA A 66 12.71 -5.89 -1.23
C ALA A 66 11.95 -4.75 -0.56
N ILE A 67 12.66 -4.02 0.32
CA ILE A 67 12.21 -2.71 0.80
C ILE A 67 12.45 -1.71 -0.33
N ILE A 68 11.39 -1.03 -0.76
CA ILE A 68 11.42 -0.10 -1.90
C ILE A 68 11.21 1.36 -1.48
N GLY A 69 10.82 1.60 -0.23
CA GLY A 69 10.62 2.95 0.29
C GLY A 69 10.11 2.97 1.72
N THR A 70 9.62 4.13 2.12
CA THR A 70 9.04 4.38 3.45
C THR A 70 7.75 5.16 3.32
N ALA A 71 6.86 5.01 4.29
CA ALA A 71 5.65 5.82 4.40
C ALA A 71 5.37 6.18 5.87
N VAL A 72 4.77 7.34 6.10
CA VAL A 72 4.22 7.69 7.41
C VAL A 72 2.79 7.15 7.48
N LEU A 73 2.49 6.33 8.48
CA LEU A 73 1.10 5.92 8.74
C LEU A 73 0.40 7.03 9.49
N ASP A 74 -0.44 7.80 8.81
CA ASP A 74 -1.18 8.91 9.42
C ASP A 74 -2.32 8.41 10.33
N SER A 75 -3.31 7.75 9.74
CA SER A 75 -4.53 7.32 10.42
C SER A 75 -5.02 5.96 9.89
N CYS A 76 -5.89 5.31 10.66
CA CYS A 76 -6.52 4.03 10.28
C CYS A 76 -7.97 4.02 10.76
N HIS A 77 -8.90 3.80 9.84
CA HIS A 77 -10.32 3.68 10.13
C HIS A 77 -10.89 2.45 9.42
N GLN A 78 -12.02 1.95 9.92
CA GLN A 78 -12.80 0.93 9.23
C GLN A 78 -13.60 1.58 8.10
N ALA A 79 -13.80 0.86 6.99
CA ALA A 79 -14.65 1.32 5.91
C ALA A 79 -16.03 1.72 6.46
N ASP A 80 -16.51 2.88 6.05
CA ASP A 80 -17.84 3.38 6.44
C ASP A 80 -18.90 2.66 5.59
N PRO A 81 -19.93 2.05 6.21
CA PRO A 81 -21.10 1.53 5.48
C PRO A 81 -21.76 2.56 4.54
N ALA A 82 -21.62 3.85 4.81
CA ALA A 82 -22.13 4.94 3.97
C ALA A 82 -21.23 5.29 2.76
N GLY A 83 -20.07 4.63 2.59
CA GLY A 83 -19.30 4.63 1.34
C GLY A 83 -17.85 5.12 1.41
N CYS A 84 -17.37 5.65 2.55
CA CYS A 84 -15.96 6.01 2.68
C CYS A 84 -15.09 4.75 2.77
N CYS A 85 -14.20 4.57 1.79
CA CYS A 85 -13.24 3.45 1.74
C CYS A 85 -13.88 2.05 1.74
N ALA A 86 -15.17 1.96 1.43
CA ALA A 86 -15.82 0.70 1.06
C ALA A 86 -15.27 0.23 -0.30
N PRO A 87 -15.12 -1.10 -0.50
CA PRO A 87 -14.61 -1.65 -1.76
C PRO A 87 -15.52 -1.39 -2.96
#